data_AF-A0A0M5KM93-F1
#
_entry.id   AF-A0A0M5KM93-F1
#
_cell.length_a   1.000
_cell.length_b   1.000
_cell.length_c   1.000
_cell.angle_alpha   90.00
_cell.angle_beta   90.00
_cell.angle_gamma   90.00
#
_symmetry.space_group_name_H-M   'P 1'
#
loop_
_entity.id
_entity.type
_entity.pdbx_description
1 polymer ?
#
loop_
_entity_poly.entity_id
_entity_poly.type
_entity_poly.pdbx_seq_one_letter_code
_entity_poly.pdbx_strand_id
1 'polypeptide(L)' 'MENLVVYKGIPCKLLAAEEPFPTRLQILSPDSIPQALKEGFSCWGYPNEIIKEVTTEELESLQHFGRFPLN' A
#
# COMPACT_ATOMS: atom_id res chain seq x y z
N MET A 1 2.17 12.26 11.32
CA MET A 1 2.51 10.85 11.63
C MET A 1 2.53 10.14 10.31
N GLU A 2 3.67 9.60 9.91
CA GLU A 2 3.76 8.86 8.65
C GLU A 2 3.12 7.50 8.88
N ASN A 3 2.04 7.20 8.15
CA ASN A 3 1.33 5.92 8.23
C ASN A 3 2.13 4.82 7.52
N LEU A 4 3.32 4.52 8.03
CA LEU A 4 4.19 3.46 7.55
C LEU A 4 3.62 2.11 8.00
N VAL A 5 3.41 1.22 7.03
CA VAL A 5 2.78 -0.08 7.24
C VAL A 5 3.50 -1.15 6.43
N VAL A 6 3.31 -2.42 6.79
CA VAL A 6 3.92 -3.56 6.09
C VAL A 6 2.85 -4.39 5.40
N TYR A 7 2.82 -4.38 4.08
CA TYR A 7 1.89 -5.18 3.29
C TYR A 7 2.61 -6.35 2.62
N LYS A 8 2.31 -7.58 3.05
CA LYS A 8 2.91 -8.83 2.58
C LYS A 8 4.44 -8.81 2.57
N GLY A 9 5.01 -8.23 3.62
CA GLY A 9 6.46 -8.06 3.78
C GLY A 9 7.05 -6.85 3.05
N ILE A 10 6.24 -6.08 2.32
CA ILE A 10 6.66 -4.87 1.62
C ILE A 10 6.43 -3.65 2.51
N PRO A 11 7.45 -2.83 2.78
CA PRO A 11 7.27 -1.56 3.48
C PRO A 11 6.55 -0.55 2.57
N CYS A 12 5.40 -0.09 3.04
CA CYS A 12 4.50 0.80 2.30
C CYS A 12 4.12 2.01 3.15
N LYS A 13 3.66 3.06 2.47
CA LYS A 13 2.94 4.17 3.06
C LYS A 13 1.45 4.02 2.80
N LEU A 14 0.64 4.11 3.84
CA LEU A 14 -0.81 4.17 3.72
C LEU A 14 -1.23 5.62 3.43
N LEU A 15 -1.70 5.83 2.21
CA LEU A 15 -2.24 7.10 1.74
C LEU A 15 -3.73 7.15 2.06
N ALA A 16 -4.14 8.15 2.83
CA ALA A 16 -5.55 8.36 3.15
C ALA A 16 -6.39 8.55 1.87
N ALA A 17 -7.67 8.20 1.96
CA ALA A 17 -8.61 8.47 0.89
C ALA A 17 -8.74 10.00 0.67
N GLU A 18 -8.69 10.42 -0.59
CA GLU A 18 -8.92 11.79 -1.04
C GLU A 18 -9.83 11.68 -2.26
N GLU A 19 -11.05 12.22 -2.20
CA GLU A 19 -12.00 12.10 -3.31
C GLU A 19 -11.39 12.61 -4.62
N PRO A 20 -11.47 11.83 -5.73
CA PRO A 20 -12.29 10.62 -5.94
C PRO A 20 -11.59 9.27 -5.63
N PHE A 21 -10.41 9.28 -4.99
CA PHE A 21 -9.57 8.10 -4.81
C PHE A 21 -9.78 7.41 -3.44
N PRO A 22 -9.88 6.07 -3.41
CA PRO A 22 -9.93 5.32 -2.16
C PRO A 22 -8.58 5.35 -1.43
N THR A 23 -8.55 4.78 -0.23
CA THR A 23 -7.31 4.54 0.52
C THR A 23 -6.37 3.65 -0.26
N ARG A 24 -5.09 4.02 -0.32
CA ARG A 24 -4.09 3.38 -1.19
C ARG A 24 -2.82 3.07 -0.42
N LEU A 25 -2.10 2.03 -0.84
CA LEU A 25 -0.74 1.74 -0.43
C LEU A 25 0.23 2.22 -1.49
N GLN A 26 1.30 2.88 -1.09
CA GLN A 26 2.42 3.24 -1.95
C GLN A 26 3.69 2.55 -1.46
N ILE A 27 4.40 1.88 -2.35
CA ILE A 27 5.70 1.29 -1.97
C ILE A 27 6.73 2.38 -1.70
N LEU A 28 7.65 2.11 -0.78
CA LEU A 28 8.67 3.07 -0.38
C LEU A 28 10.01 2.87 -1.09
N SER A 29 10.28 1.64 -1.58
CA SER A 29 11.54 1.30 -2.22
C SER A 29 11.33 0.75 -3.63
N PRO A 30 12.13 1.19 -4.62
CA PRO A 30 12.19 0.58 -5.94
C PRO A 30 12.56 -0.91 -5.90
N ASP A 31 13.32 -1.35 -4.89
CA ASP A 31 13.72 -2.77 -4.75
C ASP A 31 12.51 -3.68 -4.50
N SER A 32 11.43 -3.12 -3.96
CA SER A 32 10.18 -3.84 -3.72
C SER A 32 9.28 -3.93 -4.95
N ILE A 33 9.58 -3.23 -6.05
CA ILE A 33 8.76 -3.21 -7.27
C ILE A 33 8.45 -4.61 -7.80
N PRO A 34 9.43 -5.52 -8.00
CA PRO A 34 9.16 -6.83 -8.56
C PRO A 34 8.20 -7.67 -7.70
N GLN A 35 8.25 -7.49 -6.38
CA GLN A 35 7.34 -8.16 -5.45
C GLN A 35 5.97 -7.46 -5.43
N ALA A 36 5.94 -6.14 -5.39
CA ALA A 36 4.72 -5.34 -5.36
C ALA A 36 3.84 -5.61 -6.59
N LEU A 37 4.43 -5.72 -7.79
CA LEU A 37 3.69 -6.06 -9.00
C LEU A 37 3.01 -7.44 -8.91
N LYS A 38 3.63 -8.43 -8.24
CA LYS A 38 3.00 -9.74 -8.01
C LYS A 38 1.82 -9.67 -7.05
N GLU A 39 1.85 -8.70 -6.13
CA GLU A 39 0.83 -8.47 -5.12
C GLU A 39 -0.29 -7.52 -5.57
N GLY A 40 -0.30 -7.15 -6.86
CA GLY A 40 -1.35 -6.35 -7.47
C GLY A 40 -1.15 -4.83 -7.39
N PHE A 41 0.05 -4.37 -7.03
CA PHE A 41 0.39 -2.95 -7.20
C PHE A 41 0.56 -2.62 -8.69
N SER A 42 0.20 -1.40 -9.06
CA SER A 42 0.31 -0.91 -10.43
C SER A 42 0.69 0.57 -10.48
N CYS A 43 1.17 1.01 -11.64
CA CYS A 43 1.40 2.43 -11.89
C CYS A 43 0.07 3.13 -12.18
N TRP A 44 -0.23 4.19 -11.45
CA TRP A 44 -1.43 5.01 -11.65
C TRP A 44 -1.04 6.38 -12.17
N GLY A 45 -0.92 6.51 -13.49
CA GLY A 45 -0.74 7.81 -14.18
C GLY A 45 0.61 8.51 -13.98
N TYR A 46 1.36 8.20 -12.92
CA TYR A 46 2.71 8.70 -12.67
C TYR A 46 3.72 7.55 -12.66
N PRO A 47 4.78 7.60 -13.49
CA PRO A 47 5.73 6.49 -13.63
C PRO A 47 6.51 6.18 -12.34
N ASN A 48 6.52 7.11 -11.38
CA ASN A 48 7.28 6.99 -10.14
C ASN A 48 6.42 6.53 -8.95
N GLU A 49 5.12 6.32 -9.14
CA GLU A 49 4.20 5.94 -8.07
C GLU A 49 3.59 4.58 -8.37
N ILE A 50 4.04 3.57 -7.64
CA ILE A 50 3.49 2.22 -7.68
C ILE A 50 2.60 2.06 -6.46
N ILE A 51 1.29 1.97 -6.73
CA ILE A 51 0.26 2.00 -5.70
C ILE A 51 -0.72 0.83 -5.85
N LYS A 52 -1.43 0.54 -4.76
CA LYS A 52 -2.48 -0.47 -4.72
C LYS A 52 -3.67 0.08 -3.94
N GLU A 53 -4.88 -0.10 -4.45
CA GLU A 53 -6.10 0.16 -3.68
C GLU A 53 -6.24 -0.84 -2.54
N VAL A 54 -6.63 -0.32 -1.38
CA VAL A 54 -6.77 -1.12 -0.17
C VAL A 54 -8.22 -1.53 0.01
N THR A 55 -8.47 -2.82 0.22
CA THR A 55 -9.82 -3.30 0.58
C THR A 55 -10.15 -2.91 2.02
N THR A 56 -11.43 -2.96 2.39
CA THR A 56 -11.83 -2.63 3.78
C THR A 56 -11.14 -3.51 4.82
N GLU A 57 -10.98 -4.81 4.54
CA GLU A 57 -10.31 -5.77 5.44
C GLU A 57 -8.81 -5.48 5.59
N GLU A 58 -8.13 -5.22 4.48
CA GLU A 58 -6.72 -4.83 4.48
C GLU A 58 -6.54 -3.51 5.26
N LEU A 59 -7.45 -2.55 5.04
CA LEU A 59 -7.40 -1.24 5.68
C LEU A 59 -7.51 -1.34 7.20
N GLU A 60 -8.50 -2.09 7.69
CA GLU A 60 -8.68 -2.33 9.12
C GLU A 60 -7.40 -2.92 9.71
N SER A 61 -6.81 -3.92 9.06
CA SER A 61 -5.57 -4.55 9.55
C SER A 61 -4.40 -3.57 9.56
N LEU A 62 -4.23 -2.77 8.50
CA LEU A 62 -3.13 -1.82 8.36
C LEU A 62 -3.26 -0.65 9.34
N GLN A 63 -4.48 -0.18 9.63
CA GLN A 63 -4.72 0.90 10.60
C GLN A 63 -4.53 0.45 12.05
N HIS A 64 -4.98 -0.75 12.41
CA HIS A 64 -4.94 -1.22 13.79
C HIS A 64 -3.61 -1.88 14.17
N PHE A 65 -2.98 -2.59 13.22
CA PHE A 65 -1.78 -3.40 13.49
C PHE A 65 -0.55 -2.96 12.69
N GLY A 66 -0.70 -2.03 11.75
CA GLY A 66 0.41 -1.57 10.90
C GLY A 66 0.88 -2.61 9.89
N ARG A 67 0.18 -3.73 9.72
CA ARG A 67 0.59 -4.80 8.79
C ARG A 67 -0.57 -5.65 8.28
N PHE A 68 -0.38 -6.26 7.11
CA PHE A 68 -1.28 -7.26 6.55
C PHE A 68 -0.52 -8.26 5.66
N PRO A 69 -0.82 -9.57 5.69
CA PRO A 69 -1.69 -10.24 6.65
C PRO A 69 -1.06 -10.24 8.05
N LEU A 70 -1.84 -10.60 9.07
CA LEU A 70 -1.41 -10.60 10.48
C LEU A 70 -0.56 -11.81 10.88
N ASN A 71 -0.27 -12.68 9.92
CA ASN A 71 0.39 -13.98 10.07
C ASN A 71 1.79 -13.89 10.72
#